data_AF-I1QM05-F1
#
_entry.id   AF-I1QM05-F1
#
_cell.length_a   1.000
_cell.length_b   1.000
_cell.length_c   1.000
_cell.angle_alpha   90.00
_cell.angle_beta   90.00
_cell.angle_gamma   90.00
#
_symmetry.space_group_name_H-M   'P 1'
#
loop_
_entity.id
_entity.type
_entity.pdbx_description
1 polymer ?
#
loop_
_entity_poly.entity_id
_entity_poly.type
_entity_poly.pdbx_seq_one_letter_code
_entity_poly.pdbx_strand_id
1 'polypeptide(L)'
;MAEDKFHFPIGDPEGRGTKNTYASLVSSIVTRITTRAMATVEGKPVCGPSGYFEIILFPKPGTQFAAKHANGRVRLLFNYQNLYLVAFKVQGKWHKFKDLTPKIAPDYASIKRKKHCEAKNLPFESNYGVRGMAANLAQLKTCKRCSSRPVLCFRRCSDSHC
;
A
#
# COMPACT_ATOMS: atom_id res chain seq x y z
N MET A 1 -15.64 4.99 3.82
CA MET A 1 -14.52 5.83 4.30
C MET A 1 -13.48 4.89 4.89
N ALA A 2 -12.18 5.22 4.89
CA ALA A 2 -11.20 4.37 5.54
C ALA A 2 -11.26 4.59 7.05
N GLU A 3 -11.55 3.52 7.79
CA GLU A 3 -11.82 3.57 9.23
C GLU A 3 -10.52 3.47 10.04
N ASP A 4 -9.54 2.75 9.52
CA ASP A 4 -8.24 2.54 10.16
C ASP A 4 -7.09 2.97 9.25
N LYS A 5 -6.01 3.50 9.85
CA LYS A 5 -4.82 3.99 9.14
C LYS A 5 -3.54 3.49 9.81
N PHE A 6 -2.83 2.61 9.12
CA PHE A 6 -1.55 2.06 9.57
C PHE A 6 -0.40 2.84 8.94
N HIS A 7 0.55 3.28 9.76
CA HIS A 7 1.66 4.13 9.32
C HIS A 7 2.94 3.30 9.23
N PHE A 8 3.50 3.19 8.03
CA PHE A 8 4.67 2.37 7.73
C PHE A 8 5.86 3.25 7.31
N PRO A 9 6.86 3.44 8.20
CA PRO A 9 8.08 4.15 7.85
C PRO A 9 8.98 3.28 6.96
N ILE A 10 9.35 3.79 5.79
CA ILE A 10 10.33 3.19 4.86
C ILE A 10 11.63 3.94 5.04
N GLY A 11 12.69 3.24 5.45
CA GLY A 11 14.03 3.80 5.59
C GLY A 11 15.07 2.99 4.82
N ASP A 12 16.32 3.36 4.97
CA ASP A 12 17.44 2.58 4.46
C ASP A 12 17.49 1.20 5.12
N PRO A 13 18.07 0.19 4.44
CA PRO A 13 18.29 -1.13 5.02
C PRO A 13 19.31 -1.05 6.17
N GLU A 14 18.84 -0.70 7.36
CA GLU A 14 19.62 -0.76 8.60
C GLU A 14 19.55 -2.18 9.20
N GLY A 15 20.58 -2.55 9.98
CA GLY A 15 20.76 -3.86 10.63
C GLY A 15 19.61 -4.30 11.56
N ARG A 16 19.85 -5.35 12.35
CA ARG A 16 18.85 -6.20 13.07
C ARG A 16 17.64 -5.48 13.74
N GLY A 17 17.72 -4.19 14.09
CA GLY A 17 16.65 -3.41 14.72
C GLY A 17 15.38 -3.13 13.90
N THR A 18 15.39 -3.22 12.56
CA THR A 18 14.19 -2.90 11.73
C THR A 18 13.20 -4.05 11.54
N LYS A 19 13.55 -5.29 11.91
CA LYS A 19 12.60 -6.43 11.82
C LYS A 19 11.41 -6.25 12.77
N ASN A 20 11.62 -5.57 13.91
CA ASN A 20 10.60 -5.35 14.93
C ASN A 20 9.49 -4.41 14.47
N THR A 21 9.80 -3.40 13.63
CA THR A 21 8.79 -2.44 13.14
C THR A 21 7.86 -3.06 12.10
N TYR A 22 8.38 -3.86 11.17
CA TYR A 22 7.55 -4.57 10.20
C TYR A 22 6.66 -5.61 10.90
N ALA A 23 7.25 -6.46 11.74
CA ALA A 23 6.51 -7.48 12.48
C ALA A 23 5.42 -6.85 13.36
N SER A 24 5.72 -5.78 14.10
CA SER A 24 4.74 -5.07 14.91
C SER A 24 3.59 -4.46 14.10
N LEU A 25 3.88 -3.88 12.94
CA LEU A 25 2.86 -3.31 12.05
C LEU A 25 1.97 -4.39 11.43
N VAL A 26 2.58 -5.49 10.95
CA VAL A 26 1.83 -6.65 10.45
C VAL A 26 0.95 -7.22 11.55
N SER A 27 1.49 -7.44 12.76
CA SER A 27 0.70 -7.89 13.91
C SER A 27 -0.45 -6.92 14.22
N SER A 28 -0.23 -5.61 14.16
CA SER A 28 -1.30 -4.62 14.38
C SER A 28 -2.41 -4.71 13.33
N ILE A 29 -2.04 -4.89 12.06
CA ILE A 29 -3.00 -5.08 10.95
C ILE A 29 -3.76 -6.39 11.14
N VAL A 30 -3.07 -7.50 11.43
CA VAL A 30 -3.68 -8.82 11.65
C VAL A 30 -4.61 -8.79 12.85
N THR A 31 -4.19 -8.21 13.98
CA THR A 31 -5.05 -8.03 15.16
C THR A 31 -6.31 -7.26 14.78
N ARG A 32 -6.19 -6.16 14.04
CA ARG A 32 -7.36 -5.38 13.62
C ARG A 32 -8.29 -6.17 12.71
N ILE A 33 -7.76 -6.87 11.70
CA ILE A 33 -8.55 -7.74 10.82
C ILE A 33 -9.27 -8.82 11.64
N THR A 34 -8.57 -9.42 12.60
CA THR A 34 -9.10 -10.48 13.47
C THR A 34 -10.21 -9.95 14.38
N THR A 35 -10.05 -8.77 14.99
CA THR A 35 -11.09 -8.14 15.81
C THR A 35 -12.36 -7.83 15.01
N ARG A 36 -12.21 -7.60 13.69
CA ARG A 36 -13.33 -7.34 12.79
C ARG A 36 -13.84 -8.58 12.08
N ALA A 37 -13.25 -9.75 12.35
CA ALA A 37 -13.64 -10.99 11.70
C ALA A 37 -15.10 -11.30 12.00
N MET A 38 -15.84 -11.73 10.98
CA MET A 38 -17.25 -12.11 11.16
C MET A 38 -17.39 -13.46 11.87
N ALA A 39 -16.38 -14.32 11.69
CA ALA A 39 -16.34 -15.68 12.20
C ALA A 39 -14.90 -16.17 12.24
N THR A 40 -14.71 -17.30 12.91
CA THR A 40 -13.46 -18.08 12.86
C THR A 40 -13.79 -19.48 12.36
N VAL A 41 -13.07 -19.96 11.35
CA VAL A 41 -13.22 -21.32 10.80
C VAL A 41 -11.87 -22.01 10.97
N GLU A 42 -11.84 -23.14 11.68
CA GLU A 42 -10.60 -23.88 11.98
C GLU A 42 -9.49 -22.99 12.60
N GLY A 43 -9.87 -22.06 13.49
CA GLY A 43 -8.92 -21.13 14.10
C GLY A 43 -8.43 -20.00 13.18
N LYS A 44 -8.90 -19.93 11.93
CA LYS A 44 -8.56 -18.86 10.99
C LYS A 44 -9.68 -17.81 10.94
N PRO A 45 -9.36 -16.51 11.12
CA PRO A 45 -10.37 -15.46 11.03
C PRO A 45 -10.87 -15.31 9.60
N VAL A 46 -12.18 -15.24 9.43
CA VAL A 46 -12.83 -14.92 8.16
C VAL A 46 -13.03 -13.41 8.10
N CYS A 47 -12.57 -12.81 7.00
CA CYS A 47 -12.65 -11.37 6.76
C CYS A 47 -14.08 -10.84 7.04
N GLY A 48 -14.17 -9.76 7.83
CA GLY A 48 -15.43 -9.17 8.24
C GLY A 48 -16.20 -8.47 7.11
N PRO A 49 -17.44 -8.01 7.39
CA PRO A 49 -18.23 -7.27 6.42
C PRO A 49 -17.61 -5.90 6.09
N SER A 50 -18.19 -5.26 5.07
CA SER A 50 -17.77 -4.01 4.41
C SER A 50 -16.91 -3.04 5.21
N GLY A 51 -15.90 -2.45 4.57
CA GLY A 51 -15.13 -1.35 5.13
C GLY A 51 -13.81 -1.21 4.40
N TYR A 52 -13.07 -0.15 4.71
CA TYR A 52 -11.72 0.04 4.17
C TYR A 52 -10.73 0.41 5.27
N PHE A 53 -9.47 0.04 5.06
CA PHE A 53 -8.35 0.53 5.83
C PHE A 53 -7.24 1.02 4.91
N GLU A 54 -6.36 1.85 5.45
CA GLU A 54 -5.23 2.38 4.72
C GLU A 54 -3.90 1.92 5.32
N ILE A 55 -2.95 1.61 4.43
CA ILE A 55 -1.54 1.52 4.78
C ILE A 55 -0.84 2.74 4.17
N ILE A 56 -0.19 3.52 5.02
CA ILE A 56 0.45 4.78 4.67
C ILE A 56 1.95 4.56 4.72
N LEU A 57 2.56 4.46 3.54
CA LEU A 57 4.00 4.40 3.38
C LEU A 57 4.57 5.83 3.37
N PHE A 58 5.57 6.07 4.21
CA PHE A 58 6.25 7.37 4.27
C PHE A 58 7.74 7.19 4.56
N PRO A 59 8.60 8.15 4.19
CA PRO A 59 10.03 8.05 4.43
C PRO A 59 10.32 8.18 5.93
N LYS A 60 11.11 7.26 6.49
CA LYS A 60 11.52 7.27 7.91
C LYS A 60 12.37 8.52 8.17
N PRO A 61 11.96 9.46 9.05
CA PRO A 61 12.75 10.64 9.37
C PRO A 61 14.17 10.27 9.80
N GLY A 62 15.16 11.08 9.39
CA GLY A 62 16.57 10.86 9.71
C GLY A 62 17.31 9.84 8.84
N THR A 63 16.66 9.25 7.82
CA THR A 63 17.30 8.32 6.87
C THR A 63 17.75 9.01 5.57
N GLN A 64 18.72 8.44 4.86
CA GLN A 64 19.11 8.90 3.52
C GLN A 64 17.96 8.75 2.53
N PHE A 65 17.13 7.71 2.68
CA PHE A 65 15.90 7.56 1.92
C PHE A 65 14.96 8.76 2.12
N ALA A 66 14.79 9.23 3.36
CA ALA A 66 14.00 10.42 3.64
C ALA A 66 14.62 11.70 3.08
N ALA A 67 15.95 11.83 3.07
CA ALA A 67 16.60 12.98 2.43
C ALA A 67 16.31 13.06 0.92
N LYS A 68 16.25 11.91 0.24
CA LYS A 68 15.95 11.83 -1.22
C LYS A 68 14.46 11.95 -1.53
N HIS A 69 13.61 11.53 -0.62
CA HIS A 69 12.17 11.40 -0.85
C HIS A 69 11.34 12.08 0.23
N ALA A 70 11.75 13.25 0.75
CA ALA A 70 11.15 13.89 1.92
C ALA A 70 9.62 14.05 1.86
N ASN A 71 9.06 14.25 0.67
CA ASN A 71 7.61 14.38 0.42
C ASN A 71 6.95 13.10 -0.13
N GLY A 72 7.69 11.99 -0.17
CA GLY A 72 7.29 10.72 -0.76
C GLY A 72 6.32 9.94 0.12
N ARG A 73 5.04 10.32 0.08
CA ARG A 73 3.97 9.60 0.78
C ARG A 73 3.09 8.82 -0.19
N VAL A 74 2.88 7.55 0.10
CA VAL A 74 1.97 6.67 -0.65
C VAL A 74 0.91 6.15 0.32
N ARG A 75 -0.37 6.28 -0.02
CA ARG A 75 -1.47 5.68 0.75
C ARG A 75 -2.03 4.52 -0.06
N LEU A 76 -2.16 3.36 0.53
CA LEU A 76 -2.71 2.16 -0.08
C LEU A 76 -4.06 1.89 0.57
N LEU A 77 -5.14 1.77 -0.21
CA LEU A 77 -6.49 1.54 0.29
C LEU A 77 -6.88 0.08 0.09
N PHE A 78 -7.18 -0.61 1.19
CA PHE A 78 -7.55 -2.02 1.20
C PHE A 78 -9.01 -2.19 1.63
N ASN A 79 -9.68 -3.19 1.07
CA ASN A 79 -11.04 -3.58 1.47
C ASN A 79 -10.98 -4.65 2.57
N TYR A 80 -11.72 -4.47 3.67
CA TYR A 80 -11.76 -5.43 4.77
C TYR A 80 -12.36 -6.79 4.39
N GLN A 81 -13.25 -6.83 3.39
CA GLN A 81 -13.98 -8.05 3.01
C GLN A 81 -13.11 -9.09 2.30
N ASN A 82 -12.08 -8.65 1.58
CA ASN A 82 -11.23 -9.53 0.76
C ASN A 82 -9.73 -9.19 0.84
N LEU A 83 -9.35 -8.17 1.61
CA LEU A 83 -7.98 -7.66 1.73
C LEU A 83 -7.36 -7.22 0.40
N TYR A 84 -8.16 -6.93 -0.62
CA TYR A 84 -7.66 -6.48 -1.91
C TYR A 84 -7.28 -5.00 -1.85
N LEU A 85 -6.18 -4.66 -2.52
CA LEU A 85 -5.82 -3.28 -2.78
C LEU A 85 -6.78 -2.72 -3.84
N VAL A 86 -7.59 -1.75 -3.46
CA VAL A 86 -8.65 -1.20 -4.34
C VAL A 86 -8.27 0.13 -4.97
N ALA A 87 -7.35 0.87 -4.34
CA ALA A 87 -6.84 2.15 -4.83
C ALA A 87 -5.53 2.51 -4.12
N PHE A 88 -4.78 3.45 -4.67
CA PHE A 88 -3.65 4.07 -3.99
C PHE A 88 -3.58 5.58 -4.25
N LYS A 89 -3.03 6.33 -3.30
CA LYS A 89 -2.83 7.78 -3.37
C LYS A 89 -1.35 8.09 -3.43
N VAL A 90 -0.93 8.82 -4.45
CA VAL A 90 0.45 9.32 -4.63
C VAL A 90 0.35 10.79 -5.05
N GLN A 91 1.24 11.64 -4.53
CA GLN A 91 1.29 13.07 -4.87
C GLN A 91 -0.08 13.78 -4.79
N GLY A 92 -0.90 13.42 -3.79
CA GLY A 92 -2.21 14.05 -3.60
C GLY A 92 -3.34 13.50 -4.47
N LYS A 93 -3.07 12.59 -5.42
CA LYS A 93 -4.05 12.06 -6.38
C LYS A 93 -4.36 10.59 -6.11
N TRP A 94 -5.65 10.21 -6.16
CA TRP A 94 -6.06 8.82 -6.04
C TRP A 94 -5.99 8.12 -7.40
N HIS A 95 -5.55 6.87 -7.41
CA HIS A 95 -5.50 5.99 -8.57
C HIS A 95 -6.30 4.73 -8.24
N LYS A 96 -7.30 4.43 -9.07
CA LYS A 96 -8.24 3.30 -8.87
C LYS A 96 -8.08 2.32 -10.02
N PHE A 97 -8.14 1.03 -9.76
CA PHE A 97 -8.18 0.01 -10.82
C PHE A 97 -9.52 0.08 -11.57
N LYS A 98 -9.53 -0.24 -12.87
CA LYS A 98 -10.75 -0.07 -13.71
C LYS A 98 -11.90 -1.02 -13.33
N ASP A 99 -11.58 -2.15 -12.74
CA ASP A 99 -12.48 -3.22 -12.31
C ASP A 99 -13.11 -2.96 -10.93
N LEU A 100 -12.66 -1.92 -10.23
CA LEU A 100 -13.06 -1.63 -8.85
C LEU A 100 -13.60 -0.21 -8.70
N THR A 101 -14.70 -0.08 -7.96
CA THR A 101 -15.35 1.21 -7.69
C THR A 101 -15.35 1.54 -6.20
N PRO A 102 -14.18 1.74 -5.56
CA PRO A 102 -14.10 1.96 -4.12
C PRO A 102 -14.77 3.28 -3.71
N LYS A 103 -15.44 3.27 -2.55
CA LYS A 103 -16.01 4.49 -1.92
C LYS A 103 -14.89 5.28 -1.23
N ILE A 104 -14.18 6.10 -1.99
CA ILE A 104 -13.11 6.97 -1.50
C ILE A 104 -13.70 8.27 -0.94
N ALA A 105 -13.38 8.59 0.31
CA ALA A 105 -13.78 9.87 0.90
C ALA A 105 -12.98 11.03 0.26
N PRO A 106 -13.61 12.18 -0.03
CA PRO A 106 -12.87 13.38 -0.41
C PRO A 106 -11.91 13.78 0.72
N ASP A 107 -10.68 14.18 0.39
CA ASP A 107 -9.71 14.61 1.41
C ASP A 107 -10.16 15.98 1.95
N TYR A 108 -10.55 16.07 3.22
CA TYR A 108 -11.12 17.29 3.79
C TYR A 108 -10.13 18.47 3.80
N ALA A 109 -8.82 18.19 3.72
CA ALA A 109 -7.77 19.21 3.53
C ALA A 109 -7.84 19.94 2.17
N SER A 110 -8.48 19.34 1.17
CA SER A 110 -8.70 19.94 -0.16
C SER A 110 -9.98 20.77 -0.27
N ILE A 111 -10.81 20.87 0.77
CA ILE A 111 -12.12 21.56 0.69
C ILE A 111 -11.98 23.09 0.55
N LYS A 112 -10.83 23.68 0.95
CA LYS A 112 -10.52 25.10 0.61
C LYS A 112 -10.19 25.31 -0.87
N ARG A 113 -9.99 24.24 -1.66
CA ARG A 113 -9.83 24.28 -3.12
C ARG A 113 -10.81 23.30 -3.75
N LYS A 114 -12.06 23.76 -3.93
CA LYS A 114 -13.23 23.10 -4.56
C LYS A 114 -13.00 22.42 -5.93
N LYS A 115 -11.78 22.22 -6.42
CA LYS A 115 -11.53 21.83 -7.81
C LYS A 115 -11.11 20.39 -8.08
N HIS A 116 -10.45 19.64 -7.20
CA HIS A 116 -9.90 18.35 -7.64
C HIS A 116 -9.84 17.28 -6.53
N CYS A 117 -10.97 16.62 -6.26
CA CYS A 117 -10.93 15.21 -5.84
C CYS A 117 -10.69 14.35 -7.09
N GLU A 118 -9.53 14.50 -7.72
CA GLU A 118 -9.18 13.74 -8.91
C GLU A 118 -8.79 12.31 -8.52
N ALA A 119 -9.76 11.40 -8.58
CA ALA A 119 -9.45 9.99 -8.69
C ALA A 119 -9.24 9.67 -10.18
N LYS A 120 -8.05 9.20 -10.56
CA LYS A 120 -7.74 8.69 -11.90
C LYS A 120 -8.05 7.21 -11.96
N ASN A 121 -8.81 6.79 -12.96
CA ASN A 121 -8.96 5.38 -13.29
C ASN A 121 -7.70 4.90 -14.04
N LEU A 122 -7.11 3.81 -13.56
CA LEU A 122 -6.00 3.12 -14.21
C LEU A 122 -6.56 2.29 -15.39
N PRO A 123 -5.79 2.10 -16.47
CA PRO A 123 -6.26 1.34 -17.62
C PRO A 123 -6.22 -0.18 -17.41
N PHE A 124 -5.79 -0.66 -16.24
CA PHE A 124 -5.60 -2.08 -15.92
C PHE A 124 -6.31 -2.48 -14.63
N GLU A 125 -6.49 -3.80 -14.48
CA GLU A 125 -7.25 -4.45 -13.39
C GLU A 125 -6.38 -4.70 -12.16
N SER A 126 -7.05 -4.92 -11.03
CA SER A 126 -6.41 -5.23 -9.74
C SER A 126 -5.87 -6.66 -9.63
N ASN A 127 -6.26 -7.54 -10.56
CA ASN A 127 -5.90 -8.95 -10.55
C ASN A 127 -4.44 -9.22 -10.97
N TYR A 128 -3.94 -10.39 -10.56
CA TYR A 128 -2.67 -10.92 -11.03
C TYR A 128 -2.89 -11.61 -12.39
N GLY A 129 -2.28 -11.11 -13.50
CA GLY A 129 -2.42 -11.72 -14.83
C GLY A 129 -2.08 -10.80 -16.01
N VAL A 130 -2.17 -11.33 -17.24
CA VAL A 130 -1.69 -10.73 -18.52
C VAL A 130 -2.33 -9.36 -18.87
N ARG A 131 -3.39 -8.93 -18.17
CA ARG A 131 -4.05 -7.61 -18.34
C ARG A 131 -4.27 -6.81 -17.04
N GLY A 132 -3.91 -7.37 -15.88
CA GLY A 132 -3.74 -6.67 -14.59
C GLY A 132 -2.26 -6.35 -14.37
N MET A 133 -1.86 -5.78 -13.21
CA MET A 133 -0.49 -5.32 -12.90
C MET A 133 0.56 -5.98 -13.80
N ALA A 134 1.00 -5.28 -14.86
CA ALA A 134 1.74 -5.83 -16.01
C ALA A 134 3.19 -6.23 -15.69
N ALA A 135 3.39 -6.78 -14.49
CA ALA A 135 4.62 -7.30 -13.98
C ALA A 135 4.52 -8.82 -13.96
N ASN A 136 5.46 -9.48 -14.64
CA ASN A 136 5.66 -10.91 -14.46
C ASN A 136 6.07 -11.15 -13.00
N LEU A 137 5.15 -11.68 -12.19
CA LEU A 137 5.37 -11.94 -10.76
C LEU A 137 6.63 -12.77 -10.50
N ALA A 138 6.94 -13.72 -11.38
CA ALA A 138 8.13 -14.56 -11.28
C ALA A 138 9.44 -13.78 -11.48
N GLN A 139 9.39 -12.58 -12.06
CA GLN A 139 10.53 -11.71 -12.31
C GLN A 139 10.64 -10.56 -11.30
N LEU A 140 9.66 -10.39 -10.41
CA LEU A 140 9.68 -9.37 -9.37
C LEU A 140 10.59 -9.80 -8.22
N LYS A 141 11.73 -9.12 -8.07
CA LYS A 141 12.55 -9.24 -6.85
C LYS A 141 11.84 -8.51 -5.70
N THR A 142 11.44 -9.24 -4.67
CA THR A 142 10.91 -8.66 -3.43
C THR A 142 12.06 -8.36 -2.49
N CYS A 143 12.37 -7.08 -2.25
CA CYS A 143 13.50 -6.69 -1.42
C CYS A 143 13.32 -5.30 -0.77
N LYS A 144 13.93 -5.06 0.40
CA LYS A 144 13.91 -3.72 1.06
C LYS A 144 14.42 -2.60 0.13
N ARG A 145 15.42 -2.91 -0.70
CA ARG A 145 16.02 -1.99 -1.69
C ARG A 145 15.08 -1.64 -2.85
N CYS A 146 14.11 -2.51 -3.11
CA CYS A 146 13.12 -2.38 -4.17
C CYS A 146 12.02 -1.40 -3.73
N SER A 147 11.69 -1.38 -2.43
CA SER A 147 10.78 -0.40 -1.81
C SER A 147 11.39 0.99 -1.63
N SER A 148 12.72 1.12 -1.59
CA SER A 148 13.43 2.40 -1.51
C SER A 148 13.75 3.04 -2.87
N ARG A 149 13.22 2.48 -3.97
CA ARG A 149 13.23 3.07 -5.31
C ARG A 149 11.82 2.96 -5.93
N PRO A 150 10.83 3.75 -5.48
CA PRO A 150 9.45 3.64 -5.98
C PRO A 150 9.28 4.18 -7.41
N VAL A 151 10.34 4.70 -8.04
CA VAL A 151 10.34 5.09 -9.45
C VAL A 151 10.92 3.94 -10.28
N LEU A 152 10.05 3.19 -10.94
CA LEU A 152 10.37 2.39 -12.13
C LEU A 152 11.70 1.60 -12.08
N CYS A 153 11.75 0.49 -11.36
CA CYS A 153 12.68 -0.59 -11.74
C CYS A 153 11.94 -1.62 -12.62
N PHE A 154 11.49 -1.15 -13.78
CA PHE A 154 11.19 -1.97 -14.97
C PHE A 154 12.41 -2.14 -15.89
N ARG A 155 13.61 -1.73 -15.45
CA ARG A 155 14.85 -2.12 -16.14
C ARG A 155 15.31 -3.46 -15.60
N ARG A 156 15.43 -4.43 -16.52
CA ARG A 156 16.12 -5.71 -16.34
C ARG A 156 17.31 -5.51 -15.40
N CYS A 157 17.25 -6.11 -14.21
CA CYS A 157 18.47 -6.41 -13.45
C CYS A 157 19.17 -7.58 -14.16
N SER A 158 19.73 -7.30 -15.34
CA SER A 158 20.96 -7.95 -15.77
C SER A 158 22.04 -7.27 -14.95
N ASP A 159 22.51 -7.95 -13.90
CA ASP A 159 23.90 -7.92 -13.45
C ASP A 159 23.98 -8.80 -12.21
N SER A 160 24.62 -9.94 -12.45
CA SER A 160 25.20 -10.86 -11.50
C SER A 160 26.00 -10.10 -10.44
N HIS A 161 25.51 -10.12 -9.20
CA HIS A 161 26.26 -10.35 -7.96
C HIS A 161 25.31 -10.09 -6.78
N CYS A 162 24.79 -11.19 -6.22
CA CYS A 162 24.35 -11.26 -4.84
C CYS A 162 25.56 -11.55 -3.96
#